data_AF-A0A2Z6QV11-F1
#
_entry.id   AF-A0A2Z6QV11-F1
#
_cell.length_a   1.000
_cell.length_b   1.000
_cell.length_c   1.000
_cell.angle_alpha   90.00
_cell.angle_beta   90.00
_cell.angle_gamma   90.00
#
_symmetry.space_group_name_H-M   'P 1'
#
loop_
_entity.id
_entity.type
_entity.pdbx_description
1 polymer ?
#
loop_
_entity_poly.entity_id
_entity_poly.type
_entity_poly.pdbx_seq_one_letter_code
_entity_poly.pdbx_strand_id
1 'polypeptide(L)'
;MNSEIHSDSSDTKPSTSTNTKKLSIARRVSGKTWKHPKTATRRSQISRSLRKNWDERLKERNEREALKMLEKELKEEREAEKKRKLEAALKRKQRLEEKEKQEKLAAIYSATKLKRLQRKKQRNKK
;
A
#
# COMPACT_ATOMS: atom_id res chain seq x y z
N MET A 1 15.63 15.29 -55.24
CA MET A 1 16.41 16.27 -56.03
C MET A 1 16.63 17.48 -55.15
N ASN A 2 17.88 17.71 -54.76
CA ASN A 2 18.55 19.01 -54.61
C ASN A 2 19.78 18.81 -53.72
N SER A 3 20.86 18.56 -54.45
CA SER A 3 22.26 18.67 -54.09
C SER A 3 22.63 20.12 -53.80
N GLU A 4 23.41 20.38 -52.76
CA GLU A 4 24.37 21.48 -52.80
C GLU A 4 25.53 21.19 -51.84
N ILE A 5 26.62 20.76 -52.46
CA ILE A 5 27.97 20.69 -51.94
C ILE A 5 28.54 22.11 -52.10
N HIS A 6 29.05 22.71 -51.03
CA HIS A 6 30.09 23.73 -51.15
C HIS A 6 31.21 23.38 -50.16
N SER A 7 32.21 22.72 -50.73
CA SER A 7 33.58 22.65 -50.23
C SER A 7 34.26 23.99 -50.49
N ASP A 8 34.97 24.53 -49.49
CA ASP A 8 36.19 25.29 -49.75
C ASP A 8 37.26 24.93 -48.71
N SER A 9 38.38 24.47 -49.27
CA SER A 9 39.74 24.41 -48.73
C SER A 9 40.17 25.79 -48.22
N SER A 10 41.19 26.02 -47.40
CA SER A 10 42.29 25.28 -46.78
C SER A 10 42.85 26.24 -45.72
N ASP A 11 43.55 25.75 -44.69
CA ASP A 11 44.97 26.10 -44.53
C ASP A 11 45.60 25.53 -43.24
N THR A 12 46.66 24.77 -43.50
CA THR A 12 47.95 24.67 -42.80
C THR A 12 48.00 24.50 -41.27
N LYS A 13 48.45 23.29 -40.86
CA LYS A 13 49.14 23.06 -39.57
C LYS A 13 50.59 23.56 -39.68
N PRO A 14 51.26 23.95 -38.57
CA PRO A 14 52.11 22.95 -37.92
C PRO A 14 52.29 23.07 -36.38
N SER A 15 52.40 21.90 -35.74
CA SER A 15 53.31 21.54 -34.64
C SER A 15 53.42 22.43 -33.37
N THR A 16 53.21 21.81 -32.21
CA THR A 16 54.26 21.72 -31.16
C THR A 16 53.87 20.69 -30.10
N SER A 17 54.73 19.69 -29.93
CA SER A 17 54.70 18.70 -28.85
C SER A 17 55.19 19.32 -27.55
N THR A 18 54.35 19.39 -26.51
CA THR A 18 54.84 19.50 -25.12
C THR A 18 53.96 18.74 -24.14
N ASN A 19 54.48 17.59 -23.72
CA ASN A 19 54.47 17.09 -22.35
C ASN A 19 53.10 16.90 -21.67
N THR A 20 52.50 15.73 -21.90
CA THR A 20 51.39 15.21 -21.09
C THR A 20 51.86 14.95 -19.64
N LYS A 21 51.87 15.99 -18.80
CA LYS A 21 51.81 15.81 -17.34
C LYS A 21 50.39 15.36 -16.97
N LYS A 22 50.14 14.05 -17.04
CA LYS A 22 49.11 13.44 -16.19
C LYS A 22 49.51 13.70 -14.75
N LEU A 23 48.72 14.50 -14.02
CA LEU A 23 48.51 14.59 -12.56
C LEU A 23 47.93 15.99 -12.31
N SER A 24 46.64 16.16 -12.01
CA SER A 24 46.18 15.96 -10.65
C SER A 24 44.68 15.66 -10.58
N ILE A 25 44.39 14.41 -10.22
CA ILE A 25 43.11 14.00 -9.68
C ILE A 25 43.02 14.62 -8.26
N ALA A 26 42.70 15.91 -8.17
CA ALA A 26 42.59 16.59 -6.89
C ALA A 26 41.59 17.73 -6.95
N ARG A 27 40.29 17.42 -7.06
CA ARG A 27 39.23 18.38 -6.75
C ARG A 27 38.31 17.85 -5.68
N ARG A 28 38.86 17.64 -4.48
CA ARG A 28 38.05 17.84 -3.28
C ARG A 28 37.94 19.35 -3.08
N VAL A 29 36.72 19.84 -2.88
CA VAL A 29 36.42 21.27 -2.65
C VAL A 29 37.30 21.87 -1.55
N SER A 30 37.75 21.04 -0.60
CA SER A 30 38.56 21.45 0.52
C SER A 30 40.07 21.63 0.23
N GLY A 31 40.55 21.37 -0.99
CA GLY A 31 41.96 21.60 -1.39
C GLY A 31 42.98 20.59 -0.86
N LYS A 32 42.54 19.49 -0.22
CA LYS A 32 43.43 18.43 0.31
C LYS A 32 43.89 17.52 -0.83
N THR A 33 45.01 17.88 -1.46
CA THR A 33 45.59 17.18 -2.63
C THR A 33 46.19 15.82 -2.29
N TRP A 34 46.63 15.59 -1.05
CA TRP A 34 47.19 14.31 -0.56
C TRP A 34 46.13 13.23 -0.29
N LYS A 35 44.84 13.55 -0.40
CA LYS A 35 43.75 12.59 -0.19
C LYS A 35 43.22 12.10 -1.54
N HIS A 36 43.20 10.78 -1.74
CA HIS A 36 42.62 10.16 -2.92
C HIS A 36 41.13 10.54 -3.11
N PRO A 37 40.63 10.60 -4.36
CA PRO A 37 39.21 10.83 -4.65
C PRO A 37 38.36 9.72 -4.03
N LYS A 38 37.20 10.08 -3.46
CA LYS A 38 36.24 9.06 -3.01
C LYS A 38 35.60 8.44 -4.25
N THR A 39 35.88 7.17 -4.52
CA THR A 39 35.06 6.36 -5.42
C THR A 39 33.88 5.79 -4.62
N ALA A 40 32.76 5.50 -5.29
CA ALA A 40 31.65 4.81 -4.65
C ALA A 40 32.15 3.45 -4.11
N THR A 41 31.95 3.20 -2.82
CA THR A 41 32.33 1.94 -2.18
C THR A 41 31.62 0.78 -2.87
N ARG A 42 32.35 -0.01 -3.65
CA ARG A 42 31.83 -1.23 -4.27
C ARG A 42 31.93 -2.35 -3.25
N ARG A 43 30.80 -2.96 -2.85
CA ARG A 43 30.77 -4.13 -1.97
C ARG A 43 31.43 -5.30 -2.71
N SER A 44 32.72 -5.55 -2.44
CA SER A 44 33.49 -6.64 -3.06
C SER A 44 33.01 -8.02 -2.62
N GLN A 45 32.36 -8.11 -1.46
CA GLN A 45 31.87 -9.35 -0.87
C GLN A 45 30.75 -10.05 -1.66
N ILE A 46 30.07 -9.35 -2.57
CA ILE A 46 29.03 -9.97 -3.42
C ILE A 46 29.67 -10.38 -4.74
N SER A 47 29.57 -11.69 -5.04
CA SER A 47 29.99 -12.28 -6.30
C SER A 47 29.32 -11.57 -7.48
N ARG A 48 30.01 -11.48 -8.62
CA ARG A 48 29.53 -10.72 -9.77
C ARG A 48 28.22 -11.28 -10.34
N SER A 49 27.99 -12.60 -10.20
CA SER A 49 26.77 -13.29 -10.61
C SER A 49 25.54 -12.94 -9.76
N LEU A 50 25.71 -12.53 -8.50
CA LEU A 50 24.60 -12.14 -7.61
C LEU A 50 24.23 -10.65 -7.70
N ARG A 51 24.96 -9.85 -8.48
CA ARG A 51 24.71 -8.42 -8.59
C ARG A 51 23.56 -8.18 -9.56
N LYS A 52 22.39 -7.88 -9.02
CA LYS A 52 21.22 -7.51 -9.83
C LYS A 52 21.35 -6.12 -10.41
N ASN A 53 20.93 -5.98 -11.67
CA ASN A 53 20.81 -4.68 -12.31
C ASN A 53 19.68 -3.87 -11.67
N TRP A 54 19.63 -2.56 -11.93
CA TRP A 54 18.55 -1.73 -11.41
C TRP A 54 17.19 -2.15 -11.95
N ASP A 55 17.12 -2.46 -13.25
CA ASP A 55 15.88 -2.82 -13.93
C ASP A 55 15.31 -4.15 -13.40
N GLU A 56 16.17 -5.12 -13.11
CA GLU A 56 15.79 -6.38 -12.45
C GLU A 56 15.21 -6.13 -11.05
N ARG A 57 15.82 -5.23 -10.27
CA ARG A 57 15.31 -4.85 -8.95
C ARG A 57 13.98 -4.10 -9.03
N LEU A 58 13.79 -3.28 -10.06
CA LEU A 58 12.53 -2.59 -10.30
C LEU A 58 11.44 -3.59 -10.68
N LYS A 59 11.73 -4.53 -11.59
CA LYS A 59 10.81 -5.61 -11.98
C LYS A 59 10.36 -6.43 -10.76
N GLU A 60 11.29 -6.88 -9.94
CA GLU A 60 10.98 -7.62 -8.71
C GLU A 60 10.16 -6.80 -7.71
N ARG A 61 10.36 -5.48 -7.64
CA ARG A 61 9.56 -4.62 -6.77
C ARG A 61 8.13 -4.55 -7.27
N ASN A 62 7.95 -4.31 -8.57
CA ASN A 62 6.63 -4.21 -9.19
C ASN A 62 5.86 -5.54 -9.06
N GLU A 63 6.52 -6.68 -9.26
CA GLU A 63 5.93 -8.01 -9.06
C GLU A 63 5.48 -8.22 -7.61
N ARG A 64 6.32 -7.85 -6.63
CA ARG A 64 5.95 -7.94 -5.20
C ARG A 64 4.81 -6.99 -4.83
N GLU A 65 4.76 -5.80 -5.43
CA GLU A 65 3.67 -4.86 -5.21
C GLU A 65 2.35 -5.39 -5.77
N ALA A 66 2.37 -5.93 -7.00
CA ALA A 66 1.20 -6.58 -7.60
C ALA A 66 0.68 -7.75 -6.75
N LEU A 67 1.57 -8.62 -6.26
CA LEU A 67 1.19 -9.73 -5.37
C LEU A 67 0.57 -9.24 -4.06
N LYS A 68 1.13 -8.19 -3.46
CA LYS A 68 0.59 -7.62 -2.22
C LYS A 68 -0.77 -6.96 -2.43
N MET A 69 -1.02 -6.35 -3.59
CA MET A 69 -2.33 -5.80 -3.93
C MET A 69 -3.37 -6.92 -4.02
N LEU A 70 -3.05 -8.00 -4.75
CA LEU A 70 -3.93 -9.16 -4.85
C LEU A 70 -4.19 -9.80 -3.48
N GLU A 71 -3.15 -9.94 -2.64
CA GLU A 71 -3.32 -10.49 -1.28
C GLU A 71 -4.25 -9.62 -0.42
N LYS A 72 -4.16 -8.30 -0.54
CA LYS A 72 -5.05 -7.37 0.17
C LYS A 72 -6.49 -7.51 -0.31
N GLU A 73 -6.71 -7.50 -1.62
CA GLU A 73 -8.04 -7.66 -2.23
C GLU A 73 -8.72 -8.94 -1.72
N LEU A 74 -8.02 -10.08 -1.74
CA LEU A 74 -8.56 -11.36 -1.24
C LEU A 74 -8.89 -11.33 0.26
N LYS A 75 -8.06 -10.66 1.07
CA LYS A 75 -8.30 -10.53 2.51
C LYS A 75 -9.51 -9.65 2.79
N GLU A 76 -9.62 -8.51 2.10
CA GLU A 76 -10.72 -7.57 2.24
C GLU A 76 -12.06 -8.20 1.84
N GLU A 77 -12.10 -8.95 0.73
CA GLU A 77 -13.29 -9.72 0.32
C GLU A 77 -13.72 -10.72 1.39
N ARG A 78 -12.77 -11.52 1.89
CA ARG A 78 -13.05 -12.53 2.93
C ARG A 78 -13.54 -11.89 4.23
N GLU A 79 -12.98 -10.76 4.63
CA GLU A 79 -13.42 -10.03 5.82
C GLU A 79 -14.79 -9.39 5.63
N ALA A 80 -15.06 -8.82 4.45
CA ALA A 80 -16.36 -8.25 4.12
C ALA A 80 -17.47 -9.30 4.18
N GLU A 81 -17.23 -10.51 3.65
CA GLU A 81 -18.19 -11.62 3.76
C GLU A 81 -18.45 -12.04 5.20
N LYS A 82 -17.39 -12.17 6.01
CA LYS A 82 -17.53 -12.51 7.43
C LYS A 82 -18.34 -11.45 8.17
N LYS A 83 -18.04 -10.16 7.94
CA LYS A 83 -18.77 -9.03 8.53
C LYS A 83 -20.25 -9.06 8.12
N ARG A 84 -20.56 -9.27 6.84
CA ARG A 84 -21.95 -9.42 6.35
C ARG A 84 -22.71 -10.54 7.06
N LYS A 85 -22.09 -11.71 7.25
CA LYS A 85 -22.71 -12.84 7.96
C LYS A 85 -22.96 -12.51 9.43
N LEU A 86 -22.00 -11.88 10.11
CA LEU A 86 -22.12 -11.45 11.50
C LEU A 86 -23.23 -10.41 11.67
N GLU A 87 -23.26 -9.38 10.82
CA GLU A 87 -24.30 -8.35 10.84
C GLU A 87 -25.70 -8.93 10.60
N ALA A 88 -25.84 -9.86 9.66
CA ALA A 88 -27.11 -10.54 9.41
C ALA A 88 -27.56 -11.35 10.63
N ALA A 89 -26.65 -12.05 11.30
CA ALA A 89 -26.94 -12.81 12.52
C ALA A 89 -27.32 -11.88 13.68
N LEU A 90 -26.61 -10.77 13.88
CA LEU A 90 -26.91 -9.77 14.90
C LEU A 90 -28.29 -9.14 14.68
N LYS A 91 -28.60 -8.72 13.44
CA LYS A 91 -29.93 -8.19 13.08
C LYS A 91 -31.06 -9.19 13.36
N ARG A 92 -30.82 -10.49 13.12
CA ARG A 92 -31.80 -11.55 13.46
C ARG A 92 -32.00 -11.66 14.97
N LYS A 93 -30.93 -11.67 15.76
CA LYS A 93 -31.00 -11.71 17.23
C LYS A 93 -31.75 -10.51 17.79
N GLN A 94 -31.38 -9.30 17.36
CA GLN A 94 -32.05 -8.06 17.79
C GLN A 94 -33.55 -8.10 17.49
N ARG A 95 -33.95 -8.53 16.29
CA ARG A 95 -35.36 -8.65 15.93
C ARG A 95 -36.12 -9.66 16.81
N LEU A 96 -35.50 -10.79 17.16
CA LEU A 96 -36.11 -11.78 18.05
C LEU A 96 -36.24 -11.22 19.47
N GLU A 97 -35.20 -10.58 19.99
CA GLU A 97 -35.22 -9.95 21.32
C GLU A 97 -36.28 -8.84 21.42
N GLU A 98 -36.43 -8.03 20.38
CA GLU A 98 -37.48 -7.01 20.30
C GLU A 98 -38.89 -7.63 20.30
N LYS A 99 -39.10 -8.70 19.51
CA LYS A 99 -40.36 -9.45 19.51
C LYS A 99 -40.67 -10.05 20.88
N GLU A 100 -39.71 -10.72 21.50
CA GLU A 100 -39.87 -11.29 22.84
C GLU A 100 -40.19 -10.22 23.89
N LYS A 101 -39.55 -9.05 23.82
CA LYS A 101 -39.86 -7.91 24.70
C LYS A 101 -41.30 -7.43 24.49
N GLN A 102 -41.73 -7.29 23.25
CA GLN A 102 -43.10 -6.87 22.91
C GLN A 102 -44.14 -7.89 23.40
N GLU A 103 -43.88 -9.19 23.20
CA GLU A 103 -44.74 -10.28 23.65
C GLU A 103 -44.85 -10.31 25.19
N LYS A 104 -43.72 -10.14 25.90
CA LYS A 104 -43.71 -10.03 27.37
C LYS A 104 -44.57 -8.86 27.85
N LEU A 105 -44.47 -7.68 27.22
CA LEU A 105 -45.29 -6.52 27.57
C LEU A 105 -46.77 -6.76 27.28
N ALA A 106 -47.10 -7.34 26.11
CA ALA A 106 -48.46 -7.70 25.75
C ALA A 106 -49.08 -8.70 26.74
N ALA A 107 -48.30 -9.70 27.19
CA ALA A 107 -48.71 -10.66 28.20
C ALA A 107 -48.98 -9.99 29.57
N ILE A 108 -48.16 -9.02 29.96
CA ILE A 108 -48.39 -8.23 31.19
C ILE A 108 -49.70 -7.43 31.07
N TYR A 109 -49.95 -6.78 29.93
CA TYR A 109 -51.19 -6.02 29.72
C TYR A 109 -52.43 -6.91 29.68
N SER A 110 -52.35 -8.07 29.04
CA SER A 110 -53.46 -9.02 29.00
C SER A 110 -53.74 -9.59 30.41
N ALA A 111 -52.71 -9.96 31.16
CA ALA A 111 -52.82 -10.46 32.53
C ALA A 111 -53.41 -9.40 33.49
N THR A 112 -52.97 -8.14 33.38
CA THR A 112 -53.52 -7.04 34.20
C THR A 112 -54.99 -6.77 33.88
N LYS A 113 -55.39 -6.86 32.60
CA LYS A 113 -56.80 -6.76 32.17
C LYS A 113 -57.64 -7.90 32.76
N LEU A 114 -57.17 -9.15 32.70
CA LEU A 114 -57.85 -10.31 33.28
C LEU A 114 -58.02 -10.16 34.80
N LYS A 115 -56.96 -9.75 35.51
CA LYS A 115 -57.03 -9.45 36.96
C LYS A 115 -58.07 -8.37 37.26
N ARG A 116 -58.15 -7.31 36.45
CA ARG A 116 -59.14 -6.23 36.61
C ARG A 116 -60.57 -6.75 36.42
N LEU A 117 -60.82 -7.58 35.41
CA LEU A 117 -62.13 -8.20 35.19
C LEU A 117 -62.52 -9.14 36.33
N GLN A 118 -61.58 -9.97 36.82
CA GLN A 118 -61.80 -10.82 37.99
C GLN A 118 -62.19 -9.99 39.22
N ARG A 119 -61.46 -8.90 39.51
CA ARG A 119 -61.80 -7.98 40.61
C ARG A 119 -63.19 -7.38 40.48
N LYS A 120 -63.62 -6.99 39.27
CA LYS A 120 -65.00 -6.50 39.02
C LYS A 120 -66.04 -7.58 39.30
N LYS A 121 -65.84 -8.81 38.81
CA LYS A 121 -66.74 -9.94 39.07
C LYS A 121 -66.89 -10.23 40.56
N GLN A 122 -65.79 -10.18 41.32
CA GLN A 122 -65.82 -10.40 42.77
C GLN A 122 -66.59 -9.30 43.52
N ARG A 123 -66.50 -8.04 43.07
CA ARG A 123 -67.28 -6.93 43.67
C ARG A 123 -68.79 -7.08 43.44
N ASN A 124 -69.20 -7.52 42.26
CA ASN A 124 -70.61 -7.70 41.89
C ASN A 124 -71.21 -9.03 42.37
N LYS A 125 -70.45 -9.85 43.11
CA LYS A 125 -70.90 -11.15 43.63
C LYS A 125 -71.44 -11.05 45.07
N LYS A 126 -71.36 -9.87 45.69
CA LYS A 126 -72.13 -9.52 46.88
C LYS A 126 -73.44 -8.87 46.43
#